data_AF-F2KRF0-F1
#
_entry.id   AF-F2KRF0-F1
#
_cell.length_a   1.000
_cell.length_b   1.000
_cell.length_c   1.000
_cell.angle_alpha   90.00
_cell.angle_beta   90.00
_cell.angle_gamma   90.00
#
_symmetry.space_group_name_H-M   'P 1'
#
loop_
_entity.id
_entity.type
_entity.pdbx_description
1 polymer ?
#
loop_
_entity_poly.entity_id
_entity_poly.type
_entity_poly.pdbx_seq_one_letter_code
_entity_poly.pdbx_strand_id
1 'polypeptide(L)' 'MRVYTSVPNGWKDLIEDAKEIEGWEETSDYLRELIKKDLVSKGLLGVKNGEMEEKEAVLVEG' A
#
# COMPACT_ATOMS: atom_id res chain seq x y z
N MET A 1 17.72 -6.02 -6.15
CA MET A 1 17.29 -7.44 -6.18
C MET A 1 15.91 -7.50 -6.84
N ARG A 2 15.67 -8.41 -7.79
CA ARG A 2 14.33 -8.61 -8.39
C ARG A 2 13.63 -9.76 -7.65
N VAL A 3 12.36 -9.56 -7.32
CA VAL A 3 11.52 -10.55 -6.63
C VAL A 3 10.39 -10.92 -7.58
N TYR A 4 10.13 -12.22 -7.72
CA TYR A 4 9.08 -12.75 -8.55
C TYR A 4 7.99 -13.32 -7.65
N THR A 5 6.73 -13.13 -8.04
CA THR A 5 5.58 -13.70 -7.37
C THR A 5 4.59 -14.24 -8.40
N SER A 6 3.75 -15.18 -7.99
CA SER A 6 2.67 -15.72 -8.80
C SER A 6 1.36 -15.43 -8.10
N VAL A 7 0.40 -14.91 -8.87
CA VAL A 7 -0.97 -14.68 -8.42
C VAL A 7 -1.91 -15.48 -9.31
N PRO A 8 -3.08 -15.92 -8.81
CA PRO A 8 -4.09 -16.57 -9.65
C PRO A 8 -4.46 -15.69 -10.85
N ASN A 9 -4.70 -16.29 -12.02
CA ASN A 9 -4.95 -15.54 -13.26
C ASN A 9 -6.11 -14.54 -13.14
N GLY A 10 -7.22 -14.91 -12.51
CA GLY A 10 -8.34 -13.98 -12.32
C GLY A 10 -8.00 -12.74 -11.47
N TRP A 11 -7.00 -12.83 -10.59
CA TRP A 11 -6.52 -11.67 -9.84
C TRP A 11 -5.58 -10.81 -10.69
N LYS A 12 -4.79 -11.44 -11.56
CA LYS A 12 -3.90 -10.73 -12.47
C LYS A 12 -4.69 -9.80 -13.38
N ASP A 13 -5.78 -10.29 -13.97
CA ASP A 13 -6.62 -9.49 -14.88
C ASP A 13 -7.22 -8.29 -14.14
N LEU A 14 -7.74 -8.50 -12.92
CA LEU A 14 -8.27 -7.41 -12.09
C LEU A 14 -7.22 -6.36 -11.70
N ILE A 15 -5.97 -6.78 -11.48
CA ILE A 15 -4.87 -5.86 -11.16
C ILE A 15 -4.49 -5.03 -12.39
N GLU A 16 -4.45 -5.64 -13.58
CA GLU A 16 -4.17 -4.92 -14.83
C GLU A 16 -5.29 -3.92 -15.16
N ASP A 17 -6.55 -4.32 -15.03
CA ASP A 17 -7.70 -3.42 -15.25
C ASP A 17 -7.65 -2.22 -14.30
N ALA A 18 -7.39 -2.45 -13.00
CA ALA A 18 -7.27 -1.38 -12.01
C ALA A 18 -6.09 -0.43 -12.31
N LYS A 19 -4.94 -1.00 -12.70
CA LYS A 19 -3.75 -0.27 -13.12
C LYS A 19 -4.06 0.68 -14.30
N GLU A 20 -4.75 0.18 -15.32
CA GLU A 20 -5.13 0.95 -16.51
C GLU A 20 -6.13 2.07 -16.17
N ILE A 21 -7.14 1.78 -15.34
CA ILE A 21 -8.12 2.78 -14.88
C ILE A 21 -7.45 3.91 -14.12
N GLU A 22 -6.46 3.60 -13.27
CA GLU A 22 -5.70 4.59 -12.52
C GLU A 22 -4.58 5.28 -13.35
N GLY A 23 -4.40 4.87 -14.61
CA GLY A 23 -3.46 5.50 -15.55
C GLY A 23 -1.99 5.15 -15.34
N TRP A 24 -1.70 3.95 -14.82
CA TRP A 24 -0.33 3.48 -14.62
C TRP A 24 0.17 2.65 -15.80
N GLU A 25 1.43 2.86 -16.19
CA GLU A 25 2.06 2.12 -17.29
C GLU A 25 2.58 0.74 -16.83
N GLU A 26 3.38 0.74 -15.77
CA GLU A 26 4.10 -0.45 -15.28
C GLU A 26 3.43 -1.06 -14.05
N THR A 27 3.09 -2.35 -14.14
CA THR A 27 2.43 -3.09 -13.05
C THR A 27 3.30 -3.13 -11.79
N SER A 28 4.63 -3.17 -11.92
CA SER A 28 5.53 -3.14 -10.77
C SER A 28 5.48 -1.83 -9.99
N ASP A 29 5.28 -0.70 -10.67
CA ASP A 29 5.25 0.61 -10.03
C ASP A 29 3.90 0.81 -9.35
N TYR A 30 2.82 0.38 -10.00
CA TYR A 30 1.49 0.33 -9.39
C TYR A 30 1.47 -0.51 -8.10
N LEU A 31 1.99 -1.74 -8.15
CA LEU A 31 2.06 -2.62 -6.98
C LEU A 31 2.91 -2.01 -5.85
N ARG A 32 4.02 -1.34 -6.17
CA ARG A 32 4.85 -0.65 -5.16
C ARG A 32 4.07 0.46 -4.46
N GLU A 33 3.29 1.24 -5.21
CA GLU A 33 2.50 2.31 -4.63
C GLU A 33 1.36 1.76 -3.75
N LEU A 34 0.69 0.69 -4.18
CA LEU A 34 -0.32 0.00 -3.37
C LEU A 34 0.27 -0.50 -2.05
N ILE A 35 1.42 -1.19 -2.10
CA ILE A 35 2.12 -1.67 -0.90
C ILE A 35 2.54 -0.50 -0.02
N LYS A 36 3.06 0.58 -0.60
CA LYS A 36 3.47 1.77 0.15
C LYS A 36 2.29 2.40 0.89
N LYS A 37 1.15 2.58 0.23
CA LYS A 37 -0.09 3.10 0.84
C LYS A 37 -0.58 2.20 1.97
N ASP A 38 -0.54 0.89 1.78
CA ASP A 38 -0.90 -0.10 2.81
C ASP A 38 0.05 -0.06 4.03
N LEU A 39 1.36 0.08 3.80
CA LEU A 39 2.32 0.21 4.89
C LEU A 39 2.16 1.53 5.65
N VAL A 40 1.85 2.63 4.96
CA VAL A 40 1.56 3.92 5.60
C VAL A 40 0.27 3.85 6.42
N SER A 41 -0.81 3.26 5.86
CA SER A 41 -2.09 3.14 6.59
C SER A 41 -1.97 2.24 7.83
N LYS A 42 -1.05 1.27 7.81
CA LYS A 42 -0.71 0.41 8.96
C LYS A 42 0.29 1.05 9.93
N GLY A 43 0.76 2.28 9.68
CA GLY A 43 1.77 2.95 10.49
C GLY A 43 3.16 2.30 10.42
N LEU A 44 3.39 1.39 9.47
CA LEU A 44 4.65 0.66 9.31
C LEU A 44 5.68 1.44 8.49
N LEU A 45 5.26 2.49 7.79
CA LEU A 45 6.12 3.31 6.94
C LEU A 45 5.76 4.79 7.09
N GLY A 46 6.76 5.66 7.22
CA GLY A 46 6.56 7.11 7.33
C GLY A 46 6.35 7.65 8.75
N VAL A 47 6.30 6.80 9.77
CA VAL A 47 6.44 7.23 11.16
C VAL A 47 7.91 7.57 11.39
N LYS A 48 8.25 8.86 11.37
CA LYS A 48 9.48 9.30 12.04
C LYS A 48 9.32 8.93 13.51
N ASN A 49 10.27 8.18 14.07
CA ASN A 49 10.35 7.78 15.48
C ASN A 49 10.44 8.99 16.45
N GLY A 50 9.46 9.90 16.44
CA GLY A 50 9.46 11.13 17.22
C GLY A 50 8.27 12.08 17.00
N GLU A 51 7.35 11.81 16.07
CA GLU A 51 6.15 12.66 15.87
C GLU A 51 4.84 11.98 16.34
N MET A 52 4.91 10.74 16.84
CA MET A 52 3.75 9.96 17.30
C MET A 52 3.46 10.12 18.81
N GLU A 53 4.11 11.06 19.50
CA GLU A 53 3.83 11.29 20.93
C GLU A 53 2.55 12.10 21.20
N GLU A 54 1.86 12.68 20.21
CA GLU A 54 0.73 13.58 20.51
C GLU A 54 -0.62 13.29 19.85
N LYS A 55 -0.79 12.28 18.99
CA LYS A 55 -2.06 12.15 18.22
C LYS A 55 -2.90 10.89 18.41
N GLU A 56 -2.47 9.89 19.17
CA GLU A 56 -3.29 8.68 19.41
C GLU A 56 -3.47 8.32 20.89
N ALA A 57 -3.47 9.32 21.78
CA ALA A 57 -3.94 9.17 23.16
C ALA A 57 -5.39 9.64 23.36
N VAL A 58 -6.25 9.49 22.34
CA VAL A 58 -7.70 9.66 22.50
C VAL A 58 -8.39 8.32 22.24
N LEU A 59 -8.14 7.39 23.17
CA LEU A 59 -9.11 6.37 23.54
C LEU A 59 -10.26 7.13 24.24
N VAL A 60 -11.30 7.49 23.49
CA VAL A 60 -12.61 7.81 24.10
C VAL A 60 -13.35 6.49 24.20
N GLU A 61 -13.37 5.92 25.41
CA GLU A 61 -14.41 4.99 25.81
C GLU A 61 -15.77 5.70 25.70
N GLY A 62 -16.71 5.05 25.02
CA GLY A 62 -18.12 5.39 24.97
C GLY A 62 -18.92 4.12 24.69
#